data_AF-A0AA35SE34-F1
#
_entry.id   AF-A0AA35SE34-F1
#
_cell.length_a   1.000
_cell.length_b   1.000
_cell.length_c   1.000
_cell.angle_alpha   90.00
_cell.angle_beta   90.00
_cell.angle_gamma   90.00
#
_symmetry.space_group_name_H-M   'P 1'
#
loop_
_entity.id
_entity.type
_entity.pdbx_description
1 polymer ?
#
loop_
_entity_poly.entity_id
_entity_poly.type
_entity_poly.pdbx_seq_one_letter_code
_entity_poly.pdbx_strand_id
1 'polypeptide(L)'
;MDVAFEDGITINKAYAAKYEAKKRAEELSKLRDQYGDVPLEASESSSSEEEEDEDAEMLTADVEKDFLRTLSLIHSRDPRIYDNKTQFFRKDENKEQRERKEEKKENKPMFLKDYERKQCWREDPPLWTEGGDKGREEEEEGD
;
A
#
# COMPACT_ATOMS: atom_id res chain seq x y z
N MET A 1 7.48 27.41 -52.06
CA MET A 1 7.21 25.97 -52.30
C MET A 1 7.36 25.31 -50.95
N ASP A 2 6.23 25.00 -50.33
CA ASP A 2 6.18 24.45 -48.97
C ASP A 2 6.54 22.96 -49.04
N VAL A 3 7.59 22.57 -48.32
CA VAL A 3 8.03 21.17 -48.20
C VAL A 3 7.33 20.60 -46.97
N ALA A 4 6.26 19.84 -47.19
CA ALA A 4 5.55 19.14 -46.12
C ALA A 4 6.35 17.90 -45.70
N PHE A 5 6.80 17.88 -44.44
CA PHE A 5 7.32 16.69 -43.79
C PHE A 5 6.13 15.92 -43.20
N GLU A 6 5.70 14.84 -43.86
CA GLU A 6 4.75 13.88 -43.27
C GLU A 6 5.50 12.87 -42.40
N ASP A 7 5.72 13.23 -41.13
CA ASP A 7 6.38 12.38 -40.13
C ASP A 7 5.35 11.50 -39.41
N GLY A 8 4.80 10.53 -40.13
CA GLY A 8 3.91 9.53 -39.56
C GLY A 8 4.69 8.48 -38.78
N ILE A 9 4.66 8.52 -37.44
CA ILE A 9 5.25 7.46 -36.61
C ILE A 9 4.46 6.15 -36.83
N THR A 10 5.09 5.15 -37.45
CA THR A 10 4.49 3.83 -37.64
C THR A 10 4.90 2.86 -36.53
N ILE A 11 3.93 2.25 -35.84
CA ILE A 11 4.20 1.27 -34.77
C ILE A 11 4.41 -0.12 -35.35
N ASN A 12 5.49 -0.79 -34.93
CA ASN A 12 5.73 -2.19 -35.28
C ASN A 12 4.83 -3.11 -34.43
N LYS A 13 3.73 -3.57 -35.03
CA LYS A 13 2.75 -4.46 -34.38
C LYS A 13 3.35 -5.79 -33.90
N ALA A 14 4.32 -6.33 -34.63
CA ALA A 14 4.97 -7.59 -34.24
C ALA A 14 5.85 -7.43 -32.99
N TYR A 15 6.48 -6.26 -32.84
CA TYR A 15 7.24 -5.93 -31.63
C TYR A 15 6.33 -5.68 -30.44
N ALA A 16 5.25 -4.91 -30.62
CA ALA A 16 4.27 -4.63 -29.57
C ALA A 16 3.70 -5.91 -28.95
N ALA A 17 3.27 -6.87 -29.78
CA ALA A 17 2.72 -8.14 -29.30
C ALA A 17 3.74 -8.95 -28.46
N LYS A 18 5.01 -8.98 -28.88
CA LYS A 18 6.09 -9.65 -28.14
C LYS A 18 6.41 -8.93 -26.83
N TYR A 19 6.40 -7.61 -26.85
CA TYR A 19 6.65 -6.78 -25.68
C TYR A 19 5.56 -6.98 -24.63
N GLU A 20 4.29 -6.97 -25.03
CA GLU A 20 3.16 -7.25 -24.15
C GLU A 20 3.22 -8.65 -23.53
N ALA A 21 3.56 -9.67 -24.34
CA ALA A 21 3.72 -11.03 -23.84
C ALA A 21 4.86 -11.14 -22.82
N LYS A 22 6.00 -10.50 -23.09
CA LYS A 22 7.15 -10.46 -22.17
C LYS A 22 6.79 -9.72 -20.89
N LYS A 23 6.12 -8.57 -20.99
CA LYS A 23 5.71 -7.78 -19.81
C LYS A 23 4.74 -8.53 -18.92
N ARG A 24 3.74 -9.18 -19.50
CA ARG A 24 2.82 -10.05 -18.75
C ARG A 24 3.55 -11.20 -18.05
N ALA A 25 4.54 -11.81 -18.69
CA ALA A 25 5.34 -12.87 -18.06
C ALA A 25 6.22 -12.33 -16.92
N GLU A 26 6.83 -11.15 -17.08
CA GLU A 26 7.60 -10.48 -16.02
C GLU A 26 6.72 -10.14 -14.81
N GLU A 27 5.52 -9.61 -15.04
CA GLU A 27 4.55 -9.31 -13.98
C GLU A 27 4.10 -10.58 -13.26
N LEU A 28 3.76 -11.63 -14.00
CA LEU A 28 3.43 -12.94 -13.41
C LEU A 28 4.58 -13.51 -12.59
N SER A 29 5.83 -13.40 -13.05
CA SER A 29 6.99 -13.83 -12.28
C SER A 29 7.13 -13.05 -10.97
N LYS A 30 7.01 -11.72 -11.03
CA LYS A 30 7.06 -10.86 -9.84
C LYS A 30 5.97 -11.22 -8.83
N LEU A 31 4.75 -11.47 -9.29
CA LEU A 31 3.66 -11.91 -8.42
C LEU A 31 3.97 -13.27 -7.78
N ARG A 32 4.53 -14.22 -8.55
CA ARG A 32 4.93 -15.54 -8.01
C ARG A 32 6.07 -15.42 -6.99
N ASP A 33 7.03 -14.52 -7.22
CA ASP A 33 8.13 -14.28 -6.28
C ASP A 33 7.64 -13.60 -4.99
N GLN A 34 6.61 -12.74 -5.07
CA GLN A 34 6.03 -12.03 -3.93
C GLN A 34 5.08 -12.89 -3.10
N TYR A 35 4.20 -13.66 -3.75
CA TYR A 35 3.10 -14.38 -3.09
C TYR A 35 3.29 -15.91 -3.06
N GLY A 36 4.36 -16.42 -3.69
CA GLY A 36 4.59 -17.86 -3.85
C GLY A 36 3.71 -18.50 -4.92
N ASP A 37 3.85 -19.82 -5.11
CA ASP A 37 3.07 -20.58 -6.10
C ASP A 37 1.69 -20.95 -5.53
N VAL A 38 0.80 -19.97 -5.46
CA VAL A 38 -0.59 -20.19 -5.04
C VAL A 38 -1.37 -20.78 -6.23
N PRO A 39 -1.99 -21.96 -6.09
CA PRO A 39 -2.81 -22.54 -7.15
C PRO A 39 -3.92 -21.58 -7.57
N LEU A 40 -4.03 -21.33 -8.88
CA LEU A 40 -4.97 -20.37 -9.46
C LEU A 40 -6.45 -20.69 -9.16
N GLU A 41 -6.75 -21.92 -8.72
CA GLU A 41 -8.09 -22.36 -8.26
C GLU A 41 -8.45 -21.88 -6.84
N ALA A 42 -7.47 -21.46 -6.02
CA ALA A 42 -7.71 -20.88 -4.70
C ALA A 42 -7.86 -19.34 -4.74
N SER A 43 -7.75 -18.75 -5.93
CA SER A 43 -7.65 -17.30 -6.13
C SER A 43 -9.00 -16.54 -6.10
N GLU A 44 -10.08 -17.16 -5.64
CA GLU A 44 -11.32 -16.45 -5.25
C GLU A 44 -11.43 -16.26 -3.73
N SER A 45 -10.39 -16.65 -2.97
CA SER A 45 -10.40 -16.54 -1.51
C SER A 45 -9.02 -16.20 -0.93
N SER A 46 -8.23 -15.40 -1.64
CA SER A 46 -7.09 -14.70 -1.04
C SER A 46 -7.37 -13.21 -1.08
N SER A 47 -8.34 -12.81 -0.25
CA SER A 47 -8.38 -11.44 0.23
C SER A 47 -7.09 -11.26 1.02
N SER A 48 -6.11 -10.58 0.42
CA SER A 48 -4.93 -10.12 1.14
C SER A 48 -5.47 -9.25 2.26
N GLU A 49 -5.42 -9.75 3.50
CA GLU A 49 -5.66 -8.98 4.72
C GLU A 49 -4.49 -8.00 4.86
N GLU A 50 -4.43 -7.01 3.99
CA GLU A 50 -3.55 -5.86 4.17
C GLU A 50 -4.11 -5.04 5.33
N GLU A 51 -3.23 -4.55 6.20
CA GLU A 51 -3.57 -3.71 7.36
C GLU A 51 -4.16 -2.32 6.96
N GLU A 52 -4.69 -2.16 5.74
CA GLU A 52 -5.45 -0.99 5.28
C GLU A 52 -6.83 -0.87 5.95
N ASP A 53 -7.32 -1.92 6.62
CA ASP A 53 -8.62 -1.91 7.29
C ASP A 53 -8.60 -1.14 8.64
N GLU A 54 -7.42 -0.75 9.15
CA GLU A 54 -7.34 0.08 10.37
C GLU A 54 -7.87 1.51 10.18
N ASP A 55 -7.86 2.04 8.95
CA ASP A 55 -8.38 3.38 8.62
C ASP A 55 -9.82 3.35 8.05
N ALA A 56 -10.33 2.16 7.70
CA ALA A 56 -11.69 1.96 7.19
C ALA A 56 -12.77 1.94 8.30
N GLU A 57 -12.42 2.16 9.57
CA GLU A 57 -13.38 2.22 10.68
C GLU A 57 -14.48 3.30 10.51
N MET A 58 -14.34 4.23 9.57
CA MET A 58 -15.39 5.22 9.24
C MET A 58 -16.46 4.70 8.26
N LEU A 59 -16.20 3.64 7.49
CA LEU A 59 -17.15 3.03 6.55
C LEU A 59 -18.12 2.08 7.27
N THR A 60 -18.75 2.55 8.34
CA THR A 60 -19.76 1.78 9.06
C THR A 60 -21.06 1.72 8.26
N ALA A 61 -21.82 0.62 8.42
CA ALA A 61 -23.12 0.45 7.77
C ALA A 61 -24.14 1.55 8.13
N ASP A 62 -23.96 2.23 9.28
CA ASP A 62 -24.84 3.33 9.68
C ASP A 62 -24.47 4.65 8.99
N VAL A 63 -23.17 4.92 8.80
CA VAL A 63 -22.69 6.07 8.00
C VAL A 63 -23.12 5.93 6.53
N GLU A 64 -23.05 4.72 5.97
CA GLU A 64 -23.48 4.45 4.59
C GLU A 64 -25.00 4.69 4.39
N LYS A 65 -25.84 4.31 5.36
CA LYS A 65 -27.29 4.60 5.29
C LYS A 65 -27.56 6.10 5.29
N ASP A 66 -26.88 6.84 6.16
CA ASP A 66 -27.00 8.29 6.23
C ASP A 66 -26.51 8.93 4.92
N PHE A 67 -25.39 8.44 4.36
CA PHE A 67 -24.89 8.86 3.05
C PHE A 67 -25.93 8.66 1.93
N LEU A 68 -26.47 7.45 1.75
CA LEU A 68 -27.46 7.17 0.70
C LEU A 68 -28.75 7.99 0.86
N ARG A 69 -29.19 8.20 2.11
CA ARG A 69 -30.33 9.07 2.40
C ARG A 69 -30.08 10.50 1.95
N THR A 70 -28.90 11.04 2.24
CA THR A 70 -28.52 12.41 1.85
C THR A 70 -28.39 12.55 0.34
N LEU A 71 -27.82 11.55 -0.33
CA LEU A 71 -27.72 11.51 -1.79
C LEU A 71 -29.11 11.55 -2.44
N SER A 72 -30.07 10.82 -1.89
CA SER A 72 -31.47 10.82 -2.37
C SER A 72 -32.14 12.19 -2.20
N LEU A 73 -31.89 12.89 -1.09
CA LEU A 73 -32.39 14.26 -0.84
C LEU A 73 -31.79 15.28 -1.83
N ILE A 74 -30.50 15.13 -2.15
CA ILE A 74 -29.82 15.97 -3.16
C ILE A 74 -30.43 15.71 -4.55
N HIS A 75 -30.61 14.45 -4.91
CA HIS A 75 -31.13 14.08 -6.23
C HIS A 75 -32.57 14.58 -6.45
N SER A 76 -33.40 14.52 -5.40
CA SER A 76 -34.78 15.01 -5.40
C SER A 76 -34.91 16.53 -5.23
N ARG A 77 -33.81 17.26 -4.97
CA ARG A 77 -33.77 18.72 -4.72
C ARG A 77 -34.73 19.16 -3.61
N ASP A 78 -34.80 18.40 -2.52
CA ASP A 78 -35.65 18.75 -1.37
C ASP A 78 -35.13 20.06 -0.72
N PRO A 79 -35.97 21.10 -0.49
CA PRO A 79 -35.56 22.38 0.09
C PRO A 79 -34.87 22.25 1.47
N ARG A 80 -35.06 21.12 2.15
CA ARG A 80 -34.42 20.82 3.43
C ARG A 80 -32.89 20.75 3.37
N ILE A 81 -32.29 20.45 2.21
CA ILE A 81 -30.82 20.39 2.06
C ILE A 81 -30.13 21.75 2.20
N TYR A 82 -30.89 22.84 2.08
CA TYR A 82 -30.38 24.21 2.17
C TYR A 82 -30.57 24.84 3.55
N ASP A 83 -31.24 24.16 4.48
CA ASP A 83 -31.39 24.66 5.85
C ASP A 83 -30.17 24.29 6.68
N ASN A 84 -29.48 25.30 7.22
CA ASN A 84 -28.28 25.11 8.06
C ASN A 84 -28.59 24.44 9.41
N LYS A 85 -29.86 24.23 9.75
CA LYS A 85 -30.29 23.59 11.00
C LYS A 85 -30.43 22.07 10.89
N THR A 86 -30.44 21.51 9.69
CA THR A 86 -30.61 20.06 9.51
C THR A 86 -29.27 19.33 9.62
N GLN A 87 -29.21 18.31 10.48
CA GLN A 87 -28.06 17.41 10.58
C GLN A 87 -28.33 16.15 9.74
N PHE A 88 -27.37 15.85 8.86
CA PHE A 88 -27.47 14.76 7.89
C PHE A 88 -26.69 13.52 8.29
N PHE A 89 -25.57 13.73 9.00
CA PHE A 89 -24.74 12.68 9.55
C PHE A 89 -24.85 12.72 11.07
N ARG A 90 -24.96 11.54 11.69
CA ARG A 90 -24.84 11.42 13.15
C ARG A 90 -23.43 11.82 13.57
N LYS A 91 -23.30 12.46 14.72
CA LYS A 91 -21.97 12.70 15.31
C LYS A 91 -21.40 11.33 15.69
N ASP A 92 -20.13 11.10 15.34
CA ASP A 92 -19.40 9.87 15.67
C ASP A 92 -19.43 9.63 17.19
N GLU A 93 -20.35 8.78 17.66
CA GLU A 93 -20.42 8.36 19.07
C GLU A 93 -19.20 7.50 19.45
N ASN A 94 -18.50 6.96 18.46
CA ASN A 94 -17.35 6.09 18.63
C ASN A 94 -16.01 6.84 18.77
N LYS A 95 -16.01 8.18 18.80
CA LYS A 95 -14.78 8.98 18.83
C LYS A 95 -13.95 8.71 20.10
N GLU A 96 -14.58 8.63 21.27
CA GLU A 96 -13.90 8.29 22.54
C GLU A 96 -13.34 6.85 22.52
N GLN A 97 -14.00 5.93 21.84
CA GLN A 97 -13.55 4.55 21.74
C GLN A 97 -12.37 4.41 20.77
N ARG A 98 -12.28 5.26 19.74
CA ARG A 98 -11.12 5.37 18.85
C ARG A 98 -9.89 5.92 19.56
N GLU A 99 -10.04 7.02 20.31
CA GLU A 99 -8.95 7.58 21.15
C GLU A 99 -8.41 6.52 22.13
N ARG A 100 -9.31 5.74 22.77
CA ARG A 100 -8.91 4.64 23.66
C ARG A 100 -8.28 3.44 22.96
N LYS A 101 -8.56 3.22 21.67
CA LYS A 101 -7.89 2.19 20.85
C LYS A 101 -6.48 2.63 20.47
N GLU A 102 -6.30 3.90 20.10
CA GLU A 102 -4.98 4.47 19.77
C GLU A 102 -4.03 4.39 20.97
N GLU A 103 -4.48 4.75 22.17
CA GLU A 103 -3.70 4.59 23.42
C GLU A 103 -3.28 3.13 23.68
N LYS A 104 -4.12 2.16 23.29
CA LYS A 104 -3.79 0.72 23.40
C LYS A 104 -2.78 0.28 22.34
N LYS A 105 -2.75 0.92 21.17
CA LYS A 105 -1.74 0.64 20.13
C LYS A 105 -0.34 1.06 20.62
N GLU A 106 -0.24 2.13 21.40
CA GLU A 106 1.03 2.58 22.00
C GLU A 106 1.59 1.62 23.07
N ASN A 107 0.71 0.87 23.75
CA ASN A 107 1.08 -0.07 24.82
C ASN A 107 1.30 -1.51 24.35
N LYS A 108 1.36 -1.77 23.04
CA LYS A 108 1.62 -3.13 22.51
C LYS A 108 3.08 -3.54 22.81
N PRO A 109 3.32 -4.77 23.34
CA PRO A 109 4.67 -5.25 23.58
C PRO A 109 5.44 -5.37 22.27
N MET A 110 6.65 -4.82 22.25
CA MET A 110 7.54 -4.86 21.09
C MET A 110 8.20 -6.24 20.96
N PHE A 111 8.23 -6.81 19.75
CA PHE A 111 8.99 -8.03 19.46
C PHE A 111 10.39 -7.72 18.95
N LEU A 112 11.34 -8.66 19.10
CA LEU A 112 12.75 -8.48 18.70
C LEU A 112 12.89 -8.05 17.23
N LYS A 113 12.11 -8.67 16.32
CA LYS A 113 12.09 -8.30 14.90
C LYS A 113 11.60 -6.87 14.65
N ASP A 114 10.74 -6.34 15.52
CA ASP A 114 10.19 -4.99 15.36
C ASP A 114 11.24 -3.94 15.70
N TYR A 115 12.15 -4.27 16.62
CA TYR A 115 13.31 -3.44 16.92
C TYR A 115 14.27 -3.41 15.74
N GLU A 116 14.61 -4.56 15.15
CA GLU A 116 15.47 -4.65 13.96
C GLU A 116 14.92 -3.81 12.79
N ARG A 117 13.60 -3.89 12.54
CA ARG A 117 12.94 -3.03 11.55
C ARG A 117 13.05 -1.56 11.94
N LYS A 118 12.73 -1.18 13.19
CA LYS A 118 12.89 0.22 13.65
C LYS A 118 14.32 0.75 13.53
N GLN A 119 15.34 -0.10 13.69
CA GLN A 119 16.75 0.30 13.50
C GLN A 119 17.06 0.54 12.02
N CYS A 120 16.59 -0.33 11.12
CA CYS A 120 16.76 -0.15 9.68
C CYS A 120 16.13 1.17 9.16
N TRP A 121 15.02 1.61 9.77
CA TRP A 121 14.32 2.84 9.40
C TRP A 121 14.91 4.11 10.03
N ARG A 122 15.76 3.99 11.06
CA ARG A 122 16.34 5.13 11.79
C ARG A 122 17.66 5.65 11.21
N GLU A 123 18.22 4.95 10.21
CA GLU A 123 19.40 5.39 9.42
C GLU A 123 20.59 5.89 10.24
N ASP A 124 20.96 5.18 11.30
CA ASP A 124 22.34 5.20 11.80
C ASP A 124 22.85 3.75 11.80
N PRO A 125 23.81 3.37 10.92
CA PRO A 125 24.41 2.05 10.98
C PRO A 125 25.11 1.87 12.35
N PRO A 126 24.95 0.71 13.01
CA PRO A 126 25.57 0.48 14.31
C PRO A 126 27.10 0.51 14.17
N LEU A 127 27.77 1.25 15.05
CA LEU A 127 29.23 1.48 15.14
C LEU A 127 30.10 0.19 15.06
N TRP A 128 29.52 -0.99 15.22
CA TRP A 128 30.20 -2.28 15.17
C TRP A 128 30.37 -2.85 13.75
N THR A 129 29.81 -2.23 12.71
CA THR A 129 30.05 -2.64 11.31
C THR A 129 31.36 -2.08 10.73
N GLU A 130 32.12 -1.29 11.50
CA GLU A 130 33.48 -0.87 11.15
C GLU A 130 34.49 -1.70 11.96
N GLY A 131 34.84 -2.87 11.46
CA GLY A 131 35.83 -3.71 12.14
C GLY A 131 36.16 -5.03 11.45
N GLY A 132 37.05 -4.99 10.45
CA GLY A 132 38.03 -6.07 10.29
C GLY A 132 38.08 -6.82 8.96
N ASP A 133 38.18 -6.13 7.82
CA ASP A 133 39.01 -6.63 6.72
C ASP A 133 40.36 -5.91 6.78
N LYS A 134 41.33 -6.52 7.47
CA LYS A 134 42.76 -6.19 7.35
C LYS A 134 43.59 -7.45 7.54
N GLY A 135 44.12 -7.94 6.40
CA GLY A 135 45.47 -8.48 6.26
C GLY A 135 45.88 -9.62 7.18
N ARG A 136 45.75 -10.85 6.68
CA ARG A 136 46.59 -11.98 7.14
C ARG A 136 47.99 -11.79 6.54
N GLU A 137 48.88 -11.15 7.28
CA GLU A 137 50.32 -11.22 7.02
C GLU A 137 50.85 -12.54 7.60
N GLU A 138 51.48 -13.32 6.73
CA GLU A 138 52.29 -14.49 7.08
C GLU A 138 53.61 -13.98 7.68
N GLU A 139 53.96 -14.45 8.87
CA GLU A 139 55.36 -14.42 9.33
C GLU A 139 55.85 -15.86 9.52
N GLU A 140 56.84 -16.18 8.68
CA GLU A 140 57.78 -17.29 8.82
C GLU A 140 58.54 -17.17 10.14
N GLU A 141 58.63 -18.25 10.91
CA GLU A 141 59.80 -18.49 11.76
C GLU A 141 60.54 -19.71 11.22
N GLY A 142 61.77 -19.45 10.77
CA GLY A 142 62.76 -20.41 10.31
C GLY A 142 63.75 -20.82 11.40
N ASP A 143 64.27 -22.03 11.21
CA ASP A 143 65.42 -22.75 11.81
C ASP A 143 65.56 -22.82 13.35
#